data_AF-A0A2G6IW78-F1
#
_entry.id   AF-A0A2G6IW78-F1
#
_cell.length_a   1.000
_cell.length_b   1.000
_cell.length_c   1.000
_cell.angle_alpha   90.00
_cell.angle_beta   90.00
_cell.angle_gamma   90.00
#
_symmetry.space_group_name_H-M   'P 1'
#
loop_
_entity.id
_entity.type
_entity.pdbx_description
1 polymer ?
#
loop_
_entity_poly.entity_id
_entity_poly.type
_entity_poly.pdbx_seq_one_letter_code
_entity_poly.pdbx_strand_id
1 'polypeptide(L)'
;MGREVKLFKSEERQSRESVCAFLRQMADKISAGQVTLSQGKESITLNMPETLILDVQVEDEDKRRKGTQHSLEIEIKWFDDMAGGGPLSLS
;
A
#
# COMPACT_ATOMS: atom_id res chain seq x y z
N MET A 1 10.21 1.21 -21.62
CA MET A 1 9.67 2.12 -20.58
C MET A 1 8.29 1.58 -20.19
N GLY A 2 8.07 1.30 -18.91
CA GLY A 2 6.75 0.88 -18.42
C GLY A 2 5.77 2.05 -18.39
N ARG A 3 4.46 1.76 -18.41
CA ARG A 3 3.40 2.76 -18.26
C ARG A 3 2.90 2.74 -16.81
N GLU A 4 2.86 3.91 -16.18
CA GLU A 4 2.27 4.08 -14.85
C GLU A 4 0.82 4.55 -14.98
N VAL A 5 -0.10 3.95 -14.20
CA VAL A 5 -1.50 4.35 -14.11
C VAL A 5 -1.91 4.34 -12.63
N LYS A 6 -2.45 5.46 -12.14
CA LYS A 6 -3.01 5.55 -10.79
C LYS A 6 -4.44 5.03 -10.79
N LEU A 7 -4.69 3.98 -10.02
CA LEU A 7 -6.00 3.32 -9.95
C LEU A 7 -6.90 3.91 -8.84
N PHE A 8 -6.31 4.43 -7.77
CA PHE A 8 -7.00 5.00 -6.63
C PHE A 8 -6.10 6.04 -5.95
N LYS A 9 -6.64 7.17 -5.49
CA LYS A 9 -5.92 8.16 -4.69
C LYS A 9 -6.88 8.80 -3.68
N SER A 10 -6.48 8.85 -2.41
CA SER A 10 -7.12 9.64 -1.37
C SER A 10 -6.06 10.48 -0.65
N GLU A 11 -6.43 11.69 -0.22
CA GLU A 11 -5.56 12.59 0.54
C GLU A 11 -6.44 13.40 1.50
N GLU A 12 -6.21 13.25 2.80
CA GLU A 12 -6.97 13.95 3.83
C GLU A 12 -6.14 14.19 5.09
N ARG A 13 -6.52 15.21 5.88
CA ARG A 13 -5.88 15.49 7.17
C ARG A 13 -6.59 14.68 8.25
N GLN A 14 -5.82 13.85 8.95
CA GLN A 14 -6.32 13.04 10.06
C GLN A 14 -5.48 13.22 11.33
N SER A 15 -6.06 12.88 12.48
CA SER A 15 -5.30 12.77 13.74
C SER A 15 -4.36 11.57 13.70
N ARG A 16 -3.30 11.60 14.52
CA ARG A 16 -2.36 10.47 14.65
C ARG A 16 -3.08 9.18 15.04
N GLU A 17 -4.05 9.28 15.93
CA GLU A 17 -4.83 8.13 16.42
C GLU A 17 -5.65 7.51 15.28
N SER A 18 -6.25 8.33 14.41
CA SER A 18 -7.01 7.87 13.24
C SER A 18 -6.10 7.19 12.22
N VAL A 19 -4.92 7.77 11.95
CA VAL A 19 -3.91 7.15 11.08
C VAL A 19 -3.45 5.80 11.63
N CYS A 20 -3.16 5.70 12.93
CA CYS A 20 -2.78 4.43 13.54
C CYS A 20 -3.90 3.38 13.45
N ALA A 21 -5.15 3.78 13.68
CA ALA A 21 -6.29 2.87 13.56
C ALA A 21 -6.46 2.38 12.11
N PHE A 22 -6.27 3.26 11.13
CA PHE A 22 -6.30 2.89 9.71
C PHE A 22 -5.18 1.92 9.34
N LEU A 23 -3.94 2.17 9.77
CA LEU A 23 -2.80 1.28 9.49
C LEU A 23 -2.97 -0.11 10.11
N ARG A 24 -3.59 -0.21 11.30
CA ARG A 24 -3.92 -1.52 11.91
C ARG A 24 -4.93 -2.28 11.06
N GLN A 25 -6.02 -1.64 10.66
CA GLN A 25 -7.00 -2.24 9.77
C GLN A 25 -6.38 -2.66 8.44
N MET A 26 -5.48 -1.83 7.90
CA MET A 26 -4.74 -2.15 6.68
C MET A 26 -3.91 -3.43 6.85
N ALA A 27 -3.16 -3.54 7.96
CA ALA A 27 -2.38 -4.73 8.26
C ALA A 27 -3.25 -5.99 8.36
N ASP A 28 -4.42 -5.89 9.02
CA ASP A 28 -5.37 -7.00 9.12
C ASP A 28 -5.89 -7.45 7.73
N LYS A 29 -6.15 -6.50 6.83
CA LYS A 29 -6.60 -6.80 5.46
C LYS A 29 -5.51 -7.37 4.57
N ILE A 30 -4.28 -6.87 4.68
CA ILE A 30 -3.11 -7.44 4.00
C ILE A 30 -2.89 -8.88 4.46
N SER A 31 -2.99 -9.14 5.77
CA SER A 31 -2.87 -10.49 6.31
C SER A 31 -3.95 -11.45 5.81
N ALA A 32 -5.13 -10.94 5.44
CA ALA A 32 -6.20 -11.72 4.83
C ALA A 32 -6.01 -11.94 3.32
N GLY A 33 -5.00 -11.33 2.69
CA GLY A 33 -4.72 -11.44 1.25
C GLY A 33 -5.66 -10.62 0.35
N GLN A 34 -6.57 -9.83 0.93
CA GLN A 34 -7.50 -9.00 0.16
C GLN A 34 -7.78 -7.66 0.85
N VAL A 35 -7.56 -6.58 0.11
CA VAL A 35 -7.81 -5.21 0.57
C VAL A 35 -8.87 -4.59 -0.33
N THR A 36 -9.93 -4.04 0.27
CA THR A 36 -10.89 -3.21 -0.46
C THR A 36 -10.78 -1.78 0.04
N LEU A 37 -10.48 -0.85 -0.87
CA LEU A 37 -10.46 0.58 -0.64
C LEU A 37 -11.75 1.19 -1.18
N SER A 38 -12.33 2.14 -0.45
CA SER A 38 -13.55 2.82 -0.87
C SER A 38 -13.56 4.28 -0.41
N GLN A 39 -13.93 5.18 -1.30
CA GLN A 39 -14.17 6.59 -0.99
C GLN A 39 -15.35 7.12 -1.82
N GLY A 40 -16.44 7.47 -1.16
CA GLY A 40 -17.65 7.93 -1.82
C GLY A 40 -18.24 6.85 -2.75
N LYS A 41 -18.19 7.09 -4.07
CA LYS A 41 -18.67 6.15 -5.10
C LYS A 41 -17.55 5.29 -5.70
N GLU A 42 -16.30 5.58 -5.37
CA GLU A 42 -15.15 4.84 -5.87
C GLU A 42 -14.85 3.67 -4.94
N SER A 43 -14.62 2.49 -5.51
CA SER A 43 -14.15 1.33 -4.78
C SER A 43 -13.26 0.47 -5.66
N ILE A 44 -12.18 -0.05 -5.06
CA ILE A 44 -11.26 -0.98 -5.70
C ILE A 44 -10.95 -2.11 -4.73
N THR A 45 -10.89 -3.32 -5.25
CA THR A 45 -10.46 -4.51 -4.51
C THR A 45 -9.13 -4.99 -5.08
N LEU A 46 -8.17 -5.18 -4.19
CA LEU A 46 -6.82 -5.65 -4.45
C LEU A 46 -6.69 -7.05 -3.88
N ASN A 47 -6.33 -8.03 -4.72
CA ASN A 47 -5.96 -9.37 -4.29
C ASN A 47 -4.44 -9.43 -4.22
N MET A 48 -3.91 -9.76 -3.04
CA MET A 48 -2.48 -9.73 -2.75
C MET A 48 -1.95 -11.18 -2.66
N PRO A 49 -0.81 -11.50 -3.31
CA PRO A 49 -0.16 -12.79 -3.16
C PRO A 49 0.49 -12.91 -1.77
N GLU A 50 0.90 -14.14 -1.40
CA GLU A 50 1.58 -14.38 -0.11
C GLU A 50 2.91 -13.66 0.01
N THR A 51 3.61 -13.42 -1.11
CA THR A 51 4.90 -12.73 -1.12
C THR A 51 4.76 -11.31 -1.63
N LEU A 52 5.16 -10.36 -0.79
CA LEU A 52 5.08 -8.92 -1.05
C LEU A 52 6.48 -8.30 -0.94
N ILE A 53 6.69 -7.21 -1.68
CA ILE A 53 7.87 -6.35 -1.54
C ILE A 53 7.44 -5.13 -0.71
N LEU A 54 8.12 -4.91 0.42
CA LEU A 54 7.92 -3.75 1.27
C LEU A 54 9.07 -2.77 1.06
N ASP A 55 8.74 -1.54 0.71
CA ASP A 55 9.67 -0.44 0.51
C ASP A 55 9.30 0.71 1.45
N VAL A 56 10.29 1.26 2.15
CA VAL A 56 10.08 2.27 3.21
C VAL A 56 11.09 3.39 3.04
N GLN A 57 10.59 4.61 2.93
CA GLN A 57 11.39 5.79 2.64
C GLN A 57 10.98 6.95 3.55
N VAL A 58 11.96 7.77 3.96
CA VAL A 58 11.73 9.01 4.71
C VAL A 58 12.39 10.14 3.95
N GLU A 59 11.67 11.24 3.75
CA GLU A 59 12.17 12.41 3.03
C GLU A 59 11.91 13.71 3.79
N ASP A 60 12.83 14.65 3.60
CA ASP A 60 12.69 16.05 4.00
C ASP A 60 12.64 16.92 2.73
N GLU A 61 11.50 17.57 2.49
CA GLU A 61 11.32 18.46 1.35
C GLU A 61 11.19 19.91 1.82
N ASP A 62 12.13 20.78 1.42
CA ASP A 62 12.02 22.22 1.68
C ASP A 62 10.91 22.85 0.82
N LYS A 63 9.78 23.17 1.46
CA LYS A 63 8.63 23.81 0.82
C LYS A 63 8.71 25.33 0.82
N ARG A 64 9.90 25.93 0.78
CA ARG A 64 10.22 27.38 0.69
C ARG A 64 9.43 28.26 1.66
N ARG A 65 8.15 28.50 1.35
CA ARG A 65 7.21 29.31 2.16
C ARG A 65 6.58 28.53 3.32
N LYS A 66 6.58 27.19 3.29
CA LYS A 66 5.94 26.35 4.32
C LYS A 66 6.94 25.67 5.26
N GLY A 67 8.24 25.92 5.08
CA GLY A 67 9.32 25.23 5.80
C GLY A 67 9.55 23.82 5.29
N THR A 68 10.28 23.02 6.05
CA THR A 68 10.54 21.60 5.72
C THR A 68 9.28 20.77 5.96
N GLN A 69 8.86 20.04 4.94
CA GLN A 69 7.86 18.98 5.05
C GLN A 69 8.57 17.66 5.22
N HIS A 70 8.17 16.90 6.25
CA HIS A 70 8.63 15.53 6.47
C HIS A 70 7.61 14.56 5.89
N SER A 71 8.07 13.57 5.13
CA SER A 71 7.24 12.46 4.65
C SER A 71 7.83 11.12 5.08
N LEU A 72 6.94 10.20 5.46
CA LEU A 72 7.22 8.77 5.60
C LEU A 72 6.36 8.06 4.55
N GLU A 73 7.00 7.36 3.64
CA GLU A 73 6.36 6.58 2.59
C GLU A 73 6.53 5.09 2.91
N ILE A 74 5.43 4.36 2.76
CA ILE A 74 5.38 2.90 2.92
C ILE A 74 4.69 2.38 1.66
N GLU A 75 5.46 1.72 0.81
CA GLU A 75 4.96 1.14 -0.43
C GLU A 75 4.96 -0.38 -0.35
N ILE A 76 3.88 -0.99 -0.83
CA ILE A 76 3.74 -2.44 -0.94
C ILE A 76 3.55 -2.77 -2.41
N LYS A 77 4.44 -3.60 -2.95
CA LYS A 77 4.48 -3.96 -4.36
C LYS A 77 4.36 -5.48 -4.50
N TRP A 78 3.70 -5.93 -5.55
CA TRP A 78 3.60 -7.34 -5.88
C TRP A 78 3.46 -7.51 -7.39
N PHE A 79 3.68 -8.74 -7.85
CA PHE A 79 3.44 -9.17 -9.22
C PHE A 79 2.36 -10.25 -9.23
N ASP A 80 1.57 -10.31 -10.30
CA ASP A 80 0.49 -11.28 -10.44
C ASP A 80 0.98 -12.74 -10.43
N ASP A 81 2.23 -12.98 -10.87
CA ASP A 81 2.82 -14.32 -11.07
C ASP A 81 3.65 -14.84 -9.88
N MET A 82 3.61 -14.21 -8.70
CA MET A 82 4.23 -14.77 -7.48
C MET A 82 3.30 -15.76 -6.75
N ALA A 83 2.34 -16.36 -7.47
CA ALA A 83 1.53 -17.47 -7.00
C ALA A 83 2.16 -18.82 -7.41
N GLY A 84 2.98 -19.39 -6.52
CA GLY A 84 3.12 -20.85 -6.40
C GLY A 84 3.99 -21.58 -7.42
N GLY A 85 5.31 -21.58 -7.20
CA GLY A 85 6.13 -22.75 -7.52
C GLY A 85 5.89 -23.83 -6.45
N GLY A 86 4.83 -24.63 -6.60
CA GLY A 86 4.53 -25.73 -5.69
C GLY A 86 5.66 -26.77 -5.66
N PRO A 87 5.97 -27.39 -4.51
CA PRO A 87 7.02 -28.39 -4.43
C PRO A 87 6.67 -29.61 -5.30
N LEU A 88 7.65 -30.08 -6.04
CA LEU A 88 7.58 -31.28 -6.86
C LEU A 88 7.33 -32.50 -5.94
N SER A 89 6.14 -33.11 -6.02
CA SER A 89 5.86 -34.37 -5.33
C SER A 89 6.24 -35.57 -6.20
N LEU A 90 7.06 -36.48 -5.68
CA LEU A 90 7.33 -37.79 -6.27
C LEU A 90 6.34 -38.82 -5.73
N SER A 91 5.74 -39.58 -6.64
CA SER A 91 5.01 -40.83 -6.36
C SER A 91 5.97 -41.97 -6.05
#